data_AF-A0A9D1IKT1-F1
#
_entry.id   AF-A0A9D1IKT1-F1
#
_cell.length_a   1.000
_cell.length_b   1.000
_cell.length_c   1.000
_cell.angle_alpha   90.00
_cell.angle_beta   90.00
_cell.angle_gamma   90.00
#
_symmetry.space_group_name_H-M   'P 1'
#
loop_
_entity.id
_entity.type
_entity.pdbx_description
1 polymer ?
#
loop_
_entity_poly.entity_id
_entity_poly.type
_entity_poly.pdbx_seq_one_letter_code
_entity_poly.pdbx_strand_id
1 'polypeptide(L)'
;MMLKRIVLFLLPMLAISACDEESSSSEWLLGRTASITIGADENTVTFPAFTARDAWSCEVVFDSGQEWLSLSENNGKMGLVELSATVASNKSDSDRSAELVVTCHGETLRFHVTQLKAEKQETPDEPAQKSRIEKIEANYYAADMARTRTETMTLTYDGDALTGAVVVDEDVVAQTQRTTTIRIETNGNEKVYAVSVDGGEGRTYVAQLADGRFSTLDDMEFAYMDGRLFFIQSPEQIWSFSWNDAGNIRSIVRQEGETIEFVASEAVQTGNLSLNAMCLMCLENGLENAVFAEKGLWGDISRNLLMKLTEGNEIYLFNYVADDDLRITQILQYYRYVNSNLPTFQKTYEITYSDIE
;
A
#
# COMPACT_ATOMS: atom_id res chain seq x y z
N MET A 1 -35.48 -78.34 2.56
CA MET A 1 -36.15 -79.42 1.81
C MET A 1 -37.62 -79.03 1.69
N MET A 2 -37.96 -78.07 0.83
CA MET A 2 -38.47 -78.24 -0.54
C MET A 2 -39.65 -79.21 -0.67
N LEU A 3 -40.84 -78.61 -0.85
CA LEU A 3 -41.99 -79.14 -1.56
C LEU A 3 -42.54 -77.90 -2.31
N LYS A 4 -42.33 -77.60 -3.59
CA LYS A 4 -42.26 -78.32 -4.86
C LYS A 4 -43.55 -79.05 -5.24
N ARG A 5 -44.11 -78.57 -6.36
CA ARG A 5 -45.09 -79.15 -7.31
C ARG A 5 -46.52 -78.62 -7.11
N ILE A 6 -47.24 -78.10 -8.13
CA ILE A 6 -47.34 -78.50 -9.56
C ILE A 6 -47.99 -77.29 -10.32
N VAL A 7 -47.40 -76.75 -11.40
CA VAL A 7 -47.62 -77.11 -12.84
C VAL A 7 -48.93 -76.47 -13.39
N LEU A 8 -49.05 -75.86 -14.58
CA LEU A 8 -48.19 -75.63 -15.75
C LEU A 8 -49.05 -74.97 -16.85
N PHE A 9 -48.49 -73.97 -17.57
CA PHE A 9 -48.66 -73.63 -19.00
C PHE A 9 -50.02 -73.18 -19.58
N LEU A 10 -50.05 -72.03 -20.29
CA LEU A 10 -49.71 -71.89 -21.72
C LEU A 10 -49.95 -70.42 -22.22
N LEU A 11 -48.89 -69.76 -22.66
CA LEU A 11 -48.86 -68.71 -23.71
C LEU A 11 -48.70 -69.42 -25.09
N PRO A 12 -48.85 -68.81 -26.31
CA PRO A 12 -48.68 -67.38 -26.65
C PRO A 12 -49.56 -66.79 -27.79
N MET A 13 -49.51 -65.45 -27.94
CA MET A 13 -49.31 -64.62 -29.17
C MET A 13 -49.96 -63.24 -28.95
N LEU A 14 -49.17 -62.19 -28.71
CA LEU A 14 -48.71 -61.17 -29.69
C LEU A 14 -49.90 -60.35 -30.25
N ALA A 15 -49.97 -59.01 -30.11
CA ALA A 15 -48.88 -58.05 -30.23
C ALA A 15 -49.22 -56.62 -29.72
N ILE A 16 -48.16 -55.91 -29.27
CA ILE A 16 -47.86 -54.46 -29.35
C ILE A 16 -48.58 -53.55 -28.32
N SER A 17 -47.95 -53.21 -27.18
CA SER A 17 -46.90 -52.19 -26.91
C SER A 17 -47.42 -50.76 -26.73
N ALA A 18 -47.55 -50.38 -25.45
CA ALA A 18 -47.13 -49.09 -24.92
C ALA A 18 -46.80 -49.36 -23.45
N CYS A 19 -45.57 -49.81 -23.21
CA CYS A 19 -45.01 -49.76 -21.86
C CYS A 19 -44.78 -48.28 -21.57
N ASP A 20 -45.36 -47.80 -20.48
CA ASP A 20 -44.89 -46.58 -19.85
C ASP A 20 -43.38 -46.72 -19.63
N GLU A 21 -42.61 -45.90 -20.34
CA GLU A 21 -41.26 -45.59 -19.91
C GLU A 21 -41.41 -44.76 -18.63
N GLU A 22 -41.24 -45.42 -17.47
CA GLU A 22 -40.79 -44.70 -16.29
C GLU A 22 -39.43 -44.10 -16.63
N SER A 23 -39.45 -42.84 -17.05
CA SER A 23 -38.24 -42.06 -17.30
C SER A 23 -37.50 -41.91 -15.98
N SER A 24 -36.51 -42.77 -15.74
CA SER A 24 -35.47 -42.47 -14.76
C SER A 24 -34.71 -41.26 -15.31
N SER A 25 -35.06 -40.05 -14.88
CA SER A 25 -34.27 -38.87 -15.18
C SER A 25 -32.93 -39.02 -14.45
N SER A 26 -31.96 -39.62 -15.12
CA SER A 26 -30.60 -39.68 -14.61
C SER A 26 -29.98 -38.30 -14.80
N GLU A 27 -30.02 -37.47 -13.75
CA GLU A 27 -29.32 -36.18 -13.74
C GLU A 27 -27.85 -36.39 -14.16
N TRP A 28 -27.44 -35.68 -15.21
CA TRP A 28 -26.10 -35.67 -15.78
C TRP A 28 -25.10 -34.93 -14.88
N LEU A 29 -25.60 -33.98 -14.09
CA LEU A 29 -24.86 -33.27 -13.05
C LEU A 29 -25.49 -33.51 -11.66
N LEU A 30 -24.71 -34.10 -10.75
CA LEU A 30 -25.09 -34.23 -9.34
C LEU A 30 -24.28 -33.24 -8.51
N GLY A 31 -24.93 -32.19 -8.01
CA GLY A 31 -24.31 -31.14 -7.22
C GLY A 31 -25.36 -30.15 -6.73
N ARG A 32 -24.92 -29.09 -6.07
CA ARG A 32 -25.82 -27.99 -5.66
C ARG A 32 -25.32 -26.68 -6.23
N THR A 33 -26.25 -25.88 -6.76
CA THR A 33 -25.96 -24.48 -7.04
C THR A 33 -25.64 -23.79 -5.72
N ALA A 34 -24.65 -22.90 -5.74
CA ALA A 34 -24.22 -22.19 -4.53
C ALA A 34 -23.84 -20.75 -4.83
N SER A 35 -24.02 -19.90 -3.83
CA SER A 35 -23.47 -18.55 -3.79
C SER A 35 -22.29 -18.55 -2.83
N ILE A 36 -21.18 -17.96 -3.25
CA ILE A 36 -19.92 -17.92 -2.53
C ILE A 36 -19.52 -16.45 -2.42
N THR A 37 -19.26 -15.99 -1.20
CA THR A 37 -18.76 -14.65 -0.94
C THR A 37 -17.32 -14.75 -0.47
N ILE A 38 -16.42 -14.00 -1.10
CA ILE A 38 -15.00 -13.94 -0.77
C ILE A 38 -14.58 -12.49 -0.49
N GLY A 39 -13.57 -12.34 0.36
CA GLY A 39 -13.00 -11.04 0.69
C GLY A 39 -12.32 -10.37 -0.52
N ALA A 40 -12.12 -9.05 -0.43
CA ALA A 40 -11.48 -8.27 -1.49
C ALA A 40 -10.07 -8.78 -1.84
N ASP A 41 -9.32 -9.27 -0.86
CA ASP A 41 -7.93 -9.72 -1.02
C ASP A 41 -7.78 -11.25 -1.13
N GLU A 42 -8.88 -11.98 -1.22
CA GLU A 42 -8.84 -13.42 -1.41
C GLU A 42 -8.29 -13.77 -2.79
N ASN A 43 -7.28 -14.64 -2.81
CA ASN A 43 -6.55 -15.01 -4.02
C ASN A 43 -6.98 -16.37 -4.59
N THR A 44 -7.82 -17.09 -3.86
CA THR A 44 -8.33 -18.41 -4.26
C THR A 44 -9.77 -18.60 -3.80
N VAL A 45 -10.55 -19.31 -4.60
CA VAL A 45 -11.89 -19.77 -4.21
C VAL A 45 -12.06 -21.24 -4.56
N THR A 46 -12.70 -22.01 -3.68
CA THR A 46 -13.03 -23.42 -3.91
C THR A 46 -14.54 -23.58 -4.02
N PHE A 47 -14.98 -24.38 -4.99
CA PHE A 47 -16.39 -24.62 -5.25
C PHE A 47 -16.86 -25.92 -4.60
N PRO A 48 -18.14 -26.05 -4.24
CA PRO A 48 -18.72 -27.33 -3.86
C PRO A 48 -18.48 -28.38 -4.95
N ALA A 49 -17.99 -29.55 -4.54
CA ALA A 49 -17.76 -30.64 -5.48
C ALA A 49 -19.07 -31.08 -6.15
N PHE A 50 -18.95 -31.48 -7.42
CA PHE A 50 -20.06 -32.05 -8.19
C PHE A 50 -19.61 -33.31 -8.92
N THR A 51 -20.56 -34.16 -9.30
CA THR A 51 -20.28 -35.35 -10.12
C THR A 51 -20.88 -35.16 -11.50
N ALA A 52 -20.04 -35.21 -12.54
CA ALA A 52 -20.47 -35.25 -13.93
C ALA A 52 -20.52 -36.71 -14.40
N ARG A 53 -21.60 -37.11 -15.09
CA ARG A 53 -21.75 -38.48 -15.62
C ARG A 53 -21.13 -38.67 -17.01
N ASP A 54 -20.72 -37.59 -17.66
CA ASP A 54 -19.98 -37.57 -18.93
C ASP A 54 -19.02 -36.37 -18.95
N ALA A 55 -18.42 -36.08 -20.10
CA ALA A 55 -17.64 -34.88 -20.32
C ALA A 55 -18.43 -33.61 -19.97
N TRP A 56 -17.76 -32.66 -19.33
CA TRP A 56 -18.33 -31.40 -18.88
C TRP A 56 -17.46 -30.22 -19.30
N SER A 57 -18.06 -29.05 -19.37
CA SER A 57 -17.39 -27.77 -19.58
C SER A 57 -17.88 -26.75 -18.56
N CYS A 58 -17.05 -25.77 -18.22
CA CYS A 58 -17.38 -24.67 -17.34
C CYS A 58 -16.98 -23.34 -17.99
N GLU A 59 -17.93 -22.41 -18.02
CA GLU A 59 -17.74 -21.04 -18.48
C GLU A 59 -17.87 -20.08 -17.29
N VAL A 60 -17.10 -18.99 -17.30
CA VAL A 60 -17.20 -17.90 -16.33
C VAL A 60 -17.79 -16.69 -17.02
N VAL A 61 -18.92 -16.20 -16.51
CA VAL A 61 -19.63 -15.01 -16.98
C VAL A 61 -19.44 -13.90 -15.97
N PHE A 62 -18.85 -12.78 -16.38
CA PHE A 62 -18.56 -11.65 -15.50
C PHE A 62 -19.63 -10.56 -15.63
N ASP A 63 -20.22 -10.13 -14.53
CA ASP A 63 -21.28 -9.11 -14.54
C ASP A 63 -20.75 -7.73 -14.98
N SER A 64 -19.50 -7.43 -14.66
CA SER A 64 -18.81 -6.19 -15.07
C SER A 64 -18.14 -6.29 -16.45
N GLY A 65 -18.10 -7.47 -17.06
CA GLY A 65 -17.34 -7.76 -18.29
C GLY A 65 -15.82 -7.77 -18.14
N GLN A 66 -15.28 -7.48 -16.95
CA GLN A 66 -13.86 -7.59 -16.66
C GLN A 66 -13.54 -8.98 -16.09
N GLU A 67 -12.56 -9.67 -16.65
CA GLU A 67 -12.09 -10.95 -16.13
C GLU A 67 -11.23 -10.75 -14.87
N TRP A 68 -11.58 -11.41 -13.77
CA TRP A 68 -10.85 -11.33 -12.49
C TRP A 68 -10.71 -12.68 -11.76
N LEU A 69 -11.29 -13.74 -12.32
CA LEU A 69 -11.26 -15.09 -11.77
C LEU A 69 -10.85 -16.06 -12.89
N SER A 70 -9.97 -17.01 -12.59
CA SER A 70 -9.48 -18.01 -13.54
C SER A 70 -9.57 -19.41 -12.95
N LEU A 71 -10.29 -20.30 -13.63
CA LEU A 71 -10.52 -21.67 -13.17
C LEU A 71 -9.25 -22.52 -13.23
N SER A 72 -9.09 -23.44 -12.27
CA SER A 72 -8.05 -24.46 -12.34
C SER A 72 -8.21 -25.37 -13.56
N GLU A 73 -9.46 -25.66 -13.95
CA GLU A 73 -9.83 -26.41 -15.13
C GLU A 73 -11.19 -25.92 -15.67
N ASN A 74 -11.35 -25.82 -16.99
CA ASN A 74 -12.58 -25.37 -17.63
C ASN A 74 -13.35 -26.49 -18.36
N ASN A 75 -12.82 -27.72 -18.34
CA ASN A 75 -13.47 -28.90 -18.90
C ASN A 75 -12.88 -30.16 -18.27
N GLY A 76 -13.61 -31.27 -18.33
CA GLY A 76 -13.14 -32.53 -17.81
C GLY A 76 -13.99 -33.72 -18.28
N LYS A 77 -13.64 -34.91 -17.79
CA LYS A 77 -14.34 -36.18 -18.09
C LYS A 77 -15.33 -36.52 -16.97
N MET A 78 -16.07 -37.63 -17.14
CA MET A 78 -16.95 -38.15 -16.08
C MET A 78 -16.20 -38.38 -14.76
N GLY A 79 -16.88 -38.15 -13.64
CA GLY A 79 -16.35 -38.39 -12.30
C GLY A 79 -16.73 -37.29 -11.31
N LEU A 80 -16.20 -37.43 -10.09
CA LEU A 80 -16.22 -36.38 -9.08
C LEU A 80 -15.25 -35.28 -9.48
N VAL A 81 -15.70 -34.03 -9.42
CA VAL A 81 -14.94 -32.84 -9.80
C VAL A 81 -14.83 -31.91 -8.60
N GLU A 82 -13.59 -31.53 -8.28
CA GLU A 82 -13.25 -30.52 -7.29
C GLU A 82 -12.67 -29.31 -8.02
N LEU A 83 -13.48 -28.27 -8.15
CA LEU A 83 -13.09 -27.08 -8.90
C LEU A 83 -12.56 -26.00 -7.95
N SER A 84 -11.53 -25.31 -8.38
CA SER A 84 -11.02 -24.10 -7.71
C SER A 84 -10.75 -23.02 -8.75
N ALA A 85 -10.54 -21.80 -8.28
CA ALA A 85 -10.09 -20.72 -9.13
C ALA A 85 -9.09 -19.82 -8.42
N THR A 86 -8.16 -19.27 -9.19
CA THR A 86 -7.36 -18.12 -8.77
C THR A 86 -8.17 -16.85 -8.96
N VAL A 87 -8.01 -15.92 -8.03
CA VAL A 87 -8.81 -14.70 -7.95
C VAL A 87 -7.86 -13.52 -7.84
N ALA A 88 -8.06 -12.50 -8.67
CA ALA A 88 -7.38 -11.22 -8.51
C ALA A 88 -8.04 -10.44 -7.37
N SER A 89 -7.29 -9.62 -6.64
CA SER A 89 -7.87 -8.78 -5.58
C SER A 89 -8.86 -7.76 -6.17
N ASN A 90 -9.96 -7.47 -5.48
CA ASN A 90 -10.92 -6.43 -5.84
C ASN A 90 -10.52 -5.09 -5.21
N LYS A 91 -9.88 -4.22 -6.01
CA LYS A 91 -9.45 -2.89 -5.56
C LYS A 91 -10.53 -1.81 -5.68
N SER A 92 -11.71 -2.16 -6.20
CA SER A 92 -12.79 -1.19 -6.41
C SER A 92 -13.62 -0.97 -5.14
N ASP A 93 -14.36 0.13 -5.10
CA ASP A 93 -15.28 0.49 -4.02
C ASP A 93 -16.65 -0.22 -4.12
N SER A 94 -16.77 -1.13 -5.08
CA SER A 94 -18.00 -1.85 -5.42
C SER A 94 -17.75 -3.36 -5.39
N ASP A 95 -18.75 -4.10 -4.94
CA ASP A 95 -18.72 -5.56 -5.04
C ASP A 95 -18.71 -5.92 -6.54
N ARG A 96 -18.03 -7.01 -6.88
CA ARG A 96 -18.06 -7.56 -8.23
C ARG A 96 -18.46 -9.02 -8.20
N SER A 97 -19.13 -9.45 -9.25
CA SER A 97 -19.68 -10.80 -9.33
C SER A 97 -19.38 -11.48 -10.65
N ALA A 98 -19.31 -12.80 -10.56
CA ALA A 98 -19.19 -13.69 -11.70
C ALA A 98 -20.06 -14.93 -11.47
N GLU A 99 -20.59 -15.49 -12.55
CA GLU A 99 -21.32 -16.75 -12.54
C GLU A 99 -20.50 -17.81 -13.29
N LEU A 100 -20.28 -18.95 -12.62
CA LEU A 100 -19.75 -20.14 -13.27
C LEU A 100 -20.90 -21.01 -13.72
N VAL A 101 -20.88 -21.42 -14.99
CA VAL A 101 -21.90 -22.29 -15.58
C VAL A 101 -21.26 -23.59 -16.03
N VAL A 102 -21.40 -24.63 -15.22
CA VAL A 102 -21.00 -25.99 -15.57
C VAL A 102 -22.10 -26.62 -16.42
N THR A 103 -21.75 -27.22 -17.55
CA THR A 103 -22.68 -27.88 -18.47
C THR A 103 -22.28 -29.32 -18.75
N CYS A 104 -23.26 -30.23 -18.71
CA CYS A 104 -23.12 -31.62 -19.17
C CYS A 104 -24.44 -32.07 -19.82
N HIS A 105 -24.41 -32.45 -21.10
CA HIS A 105 -25.60 -32.88 -21.87
C HIS A 105 -26.82 -31.93 -21.78
N GLY A 106 -26.56 -30.63 -21.69
CA GLY A 106 -27.61 -29.60 -21.61
C GLY A 106 -28.15 -29.31 -20.20
N GLU A 107 -27.76 -30.10 -19.20
CA GLU A 107 -27.98 -29.75 -17.79
C GLU A 107 -26.93 -28.75 -17.32
N THR A 108 -27.32 -27.84 -16.42
CA THR A 108 -26.42 -26.81 -15.89
C THR A 108 -26.38 -26.79 -14.37
N LEU A 109 -25.19 -26.56 -13.82
CA LEU A 109 -24.93 -26.29 -12.42
C LEU A 109 -24.25 -24.93 -12.31
N ARG A 110 -24.74 -24.05 -11.42
CA ARG A 110 -24.27 -22.67 -11.34
C ARG A 110 -23.58 -22.38 -10.02
N PHE A 111 -22.50 -21.60 -10.07
CA PHE A 111 -21.91 -21.01 -8.88
C PHE A 111 -21.84 -19.51 -9.04
N HIS A 112 -22.48 -18.78 -8.13
CA HIS A 112 -22.38 -17.32 -8.10
C HIS A 112 -21.27 -16.93 -7.14
N VAL A 113 -20.27 -16.20 -7.62
CA VAL A 113 -19.17 -15.69 -6.80
C VAL A 113 -19.33 -14.19 -6.69
N THR A 114 -19.44 -13.71 -5.46
CA THR A 114 -19.37 -12.28 -5.13
C THR A 114 -18.05 -12.02 -4.44
N GLN A 115 -17.19 -11.21 -5.03
CA GLN A 115 -16.03 -10.67 -4.36
C GLN A 115 -16.38 -9.29 -3.81
N LEU A 116 -16.30 -9.15 -2.49
CA LEU A 116 -16.60 -7.91 -1.81
C LEU A 116 -15.71 -6.77 -2.34
N LYS A 117 -16.22 -5.55 -2.32
CA LYS A 117 -15.43 -4.33 -2.51
C LYS A 117 -14.22 -4.34 -1.58
N ALA A 118 -13.17 -3.63 -1.98
CA ALA A 118 -12.13 -3.27 -1.03
C ALA A 118 -12.82 -2.64 0.19
N GLU A 119 -12.60 -3.21 1.37
CA GLU A 119 -12.85 -2.44 2.58
C GLU A 119 -11.96 -1.21 2.43
N LYS A 120 -12.58 -0.03 2.31
CA LYS A 120 -11.89 1.18 2.72
C LYS A 120 -11.51 0.87 4.15
N GLN A 121 -10.23 0.59 4.40
CA GLN A 121 -9.68 0.94 5.69
C GLN A 121 -10.13 2.37 5.88
N GLU A 122 -11.10 2.58 6.76
CA GLU A 122 -11.24 3.87 7.39
C GLU A 122 -9.84 4.09 7.95
N THR A 123 -9.07 4.92 7.26
CA THR A 123 -8.13 5.78 7.95
C THR A 123 -8.97 6.31 9.11
N PRO A 124 -8.62 6.00 10.38
CA PRO A 124 -9.27 6.64 11.50
C PRO A 124 -9.35 8.11 11.13
N ASP A 125 -10.53 8.73 11.23
CA ASP A 125 -10.71 10.16 10.93
C ASP A 125 -9.47 10.85 11.47
N GLU A 126 -8.63 11.35 10.55
CA GLU A 126 -7.32 11.83 10.94
C GLU A 126 -7.63 12.97 11.91
N PRO A 127 -7.26 12.83 13.20
CA PRO A 127 -7.75 13.75 14.21
C PRO A 127 -7.40 15.15 13.73
N ALA A 128 -8.42 16.01 13.62
CA ALA A 128 -8.27 17.35 13.08
C ALA A 128 -6.98 17.95 13.63
N GLN A 129 -6.09 18.39 12.73
CA GLN A 129 -4.75 18.78 13.14
C GLN A 129 -4.85 19.91 14.16
N LYS A 130 -4.57 19.61 15.44
CA LYS A 130 -4.73 20.57 16.55
C LYS A 130 -3.48 21.40 16.81
N SER A 131 -2.37 21.01 16.21
CA SER A 131 -1.06 21.60 16.47
C SER A 131 -0.17 21.52 15.24
N ARG A 132 0.70 22.51 15.09
CA ARG A 132 1.70 22.59 14.02
C ARG A 132 3.10 22.53 14.63
N ILE A 133 4.05 21.97 13.88
CA ILE A 133 5.45 21.99 14.30
C ILE A 133 5.96 23.43 14.22
N GLU A 134 6.45 23.95 15.33
CA GLU A 134 7.00 25.30 15.43
C GLU A 134 8.52 25.30 15.30
N LYS A 135 9.17 24.32 15.94
CA LYS A 135 10.62 24.21 16.02
C LYS A 135 11.06 22.76 15.90
N ILE A 136 12.16 22.54 15.19
CA ILE A 136 12.87 21.26 15.16
C ILE A 136 14.33 21.54 15.52
N GLU A 137 14.85 20.86 16.53
CA GLU A 137 16.26 20.90 16.89
C GLU A 137 16.92 19.55 16.60
N ALA A 138 17.89 19.53 15.69
CA ALA A 138 18.66 18.35 15.36
C ALA A 138 20.06 18.41 16.00
N ASN A 139 20.40 17.43 16.84
CA ASN A 139 21.74 17.28 17.39
C ASN A 139 22.46 16.11 16.70
N TYR A 140 23.69 16.34 16.25
CA TYR A 140 24.52 15.36 15.57
C TYR A 140 25.65 14.88 16.48
N TYR A 141 25.87 13.58 16.51
CA TYR A 141 26.84 12.93 17.40
C TYR A 141 27.80 12.05 16.60
N ALA A 142 29.09 12.14 16.93
CA ALA A 142 30.10 11.23 16.44
C ALA A 142 29.96 9.83 17.09
N ALA A 143 30.76 8.86 16.61
CA ALA A 143 30.73 7.48 17.10
C ALA A 143 31.07 7.34 18.60
N ASP A 144 31.79 8.30 19.18
CA ASP A 144 32.11 8.37 20.61
C ASP A 144 31.03 9.07 21.44
N MET A 145 29.88 9.40 20.83
CA MET A 145 28.76 10.11 21.42
C MET A 145 29.06 11.58 21.78
N ALA A 146 30.18 12.14 21.31
CA ALA A 146 30.41 13.58 21.41
C ALA A 146 29.51 14.31 20.41
N ARG A 147 28.79 15.33 20.88
CA ARG A 147 28.00 16.20 20.01
C ARG A 147 28.95 17.05 19.16
N THR A 148 28.75 17.02 17.84
CA THR A 148 29.60 17.73 16.88
C THR A 148 28.90 18.92 16.25
N ARG A 149 27.58 18.88 16.10
CA ARG A 149 26.80 19.89 15.39
C ARG A 149 25.39 19.97 15.94
N THR A 150 24.78 21.16 15.88
CA THR A 150 23.38 21.40 16.20
C THR A 150 22.74 22.20 15.08
N GLU A 151 21.58 21.77 14.58
CA GLU A 151 20.75 22.58 13.70
C GLU A 151 19.44 22.92 14.40
N THR A 152 19.05 24.18 14.42
CA THR A 152 17.76 24.63 14.94
C THR A 152 16.95 25.23 13.79
N MET A 153 15.84 24.60 13.43
CA MET A 153 14.87 25.12 12.49
C MET A 153 13.67 25.70 13.21
N THR A 154 13.31 26.94 12.90
CA THR A 154 12.05 27.58 13.32
C THR A 154 11.18 27.81 12.10
N LEU A 155 9.94 27.33 12.12
CA LEU A 155 8.99 27.42 11.01
C LEU A 155 8.08 28.64 11.17
N THR A 156 7.71 29.27 10.05
CA THR A 156 6.81 30.43 10.01
C THR A 156 5.58 30.10 9.17
N TYR A 157 4.41 30.54 9.66
CA TYR A 157 3.12 30.25 9.06
C TYR A 157 2.31 31.53 8.86
N ASP A 158 1.44 31.51 7.84
CA ASP A 158 0.31 32.43 7.70
C ASP A 158 -0.99 31.60 7.72
N GLY A 159 -1.72 31.67 8.84
CA GLY A 159 -2.74 30.68 9.17
C GLY A 159 -2.15 29.28 9.29
N ASP A 160 -2.62 28.35 8.45
CA ASP A 160 -2.12 26.97 8.36
C ASP A 160 -1.03 26.78 7.30
N ALA A 161 -0.82 27.77 6.43
CA ALA A 161 0.12 27.66 5.32
C ALA A 161 1.56 27.93 5.78
N LEU A 162 2.48 27.00 5.48
CA LEU A 162 3.90 27.21 5.74
C LEU A 162 4.48 28.27 4.78
N THR A 163 4.95 29.40 5.33
CA THR A 163 5.46 30.56 4.57
C THR A 163 6.97 30.75 4.67
N GLY A 164 7.64 30.02 5.57
CA GLY A 164 9.10 30.11 5.66
C GLY A 164 9.69 29.30 6.79
N ALA A 165 11.02 29.36 6.87
CA ALA A 165 11.78 28.82 7.98
C ALA A 165 13.12 29.55 8.14
N VAL A 166 13.66 29.52 9.36
CA VAL A 166 15.04 29.92 9.64
C VAL A 166 15.75 28.73 10.27
N VAL A 167 16.88 28.33 9.68
CA VAL A 167 17.75 27.27 10.19
C VAL A 167 19.05 27.89 10.68
N VAL A 168 19.40 27.66 11.93
CA VAL A 168 20.69 28.01 12.51
C VAL A 168 21.49 26.73 12.67
N ASP A 169 22.62 26.64 11.99
CA ASP A 169 23.56 25.52 12.03
C ASP A 169 24.81 25.92 12.80
N GLU A 170 25.07 25.24 13.91
CA GLU A 170 26.19 25.45 14.81
C GLU A 170 27.12 24.24 14.77
N ASP A 171 28.34 24.42 14.27
CA ASP A 171 29.42 23.45 14.44
C ASP A 171 30.05 23.65 15.83
N VAL A 172 29.82 22.68 16.72
CA VAL A 172 30.25 22.74 18.12
C VAL A 172 31.77 22.62 18.23
N VAL A 173 32.42 21.93 17.28
CA VAL A 173 33.86 21.68 17.30
C VAL A 173 34.62 22.86 16.72
N ALA A 174 34.19 23.35 15.56
CA ALA A 174 34.80 24.49 14.87
C ALA A 174 34.38 25.84 15.50
N GLN A 175 33.34 25.85 16.34
CA GLN A 175 32.75 27.07 16.93
C GLN A 175 32.31 28.07 15.86
N THR A 176 31.75 27.55 14.77
CA THR A 176 31.21 28.35 13.68
C THR A 176 29.69 28.22 13.63
N GLN A 177 29.03 29.27 13.16
CA GLN A 177 27.59 29.28 12.98
C GLN A 177 27.25 29.80 11.59
N ARG A 178 26.20 29.22 11.00
CA ARG A 178 25.61 29.62 9.73
C ARG A 178 24.09 29.76 9.89
N THR A 179 23.50 30.76 9.25
CA THR A 179 22.05 30.97 9.25
C THR A 179 21.51 30.83 7.83
N THR A 180 20.56 29.92 7.63
CA THR A 180 19.82 29.76 6.38
C THR A 180 18.40 30.27 6.57
N THR A 181 17.97 31.23 5.75
CA THR A 181 16.59 31.74 5.75
C THR A 181 15.88 31.28 4.48
N ILE A 182 14.71 30.69 4.64
CA ILE A 182 13.87 30.16 3.58
C ILE A 182 12.57 30.95 3.58
N ARG A 183 12.24 31.56 2.44
CA ARG A 183 10.92 32.17 2.20
C ARG A 183 10.16 31.31 1.21
N ILE A 184 8.88 31.08 1.50
CA ILE A 184 8.02 30.23 0.70
C ILE A 184 6.84 31.06 0.21
N GLU A 185 6.73 31.16 -1.10
CA GLU A 185 5.63 31.86 -1.78
C GLU A 185 4.80 30.82 -2.54
N THR A 186 3.48 30.82 -2.33
CA THR A 186 2.56 29.92 -3.02
C THR A 186 1.60 30.75 -3.88
N ASN A 187 1.66 30.55 -5.19
CA ASN A 187 0.88 31.28 -6.19
C ASN A 187 0.08 30.30 -7.06
N GLY A 188 -1.15 30.01 -6.64
CA GLY A 188 -1.98 29.00 -7.30
C GLY A 188 -1.35 27.61 -7.16
N ASN A 189 -0.93 27.03 -8.28
CA ASN A 189 -0.30 25.71 -8.32
C ASN A 189 1.23 25.77 -8.23
N GLU A 190 1.83 26.95 -8.14
CA GLU A 190 3.28 27.09 -8.02
C GLU A 190 3.68 27.38 -6.58
N LYS A 191 4.76 26.74 -6.11
CA LYS A 191 5.36 27.00 -4.81
C LYS A 191 6.86 27.28 -4.98
N VAL A 192 7.31 28.45 -4.54
CA VAL A 192 8.69 28.93 -4.71
C VAL A 192 9.37 28.99 -3.34
N TYR A 193 10.52 28.33 -3.22
CA TYR A 193 11.35 28.30 -2.01
C TYR A 193 12.62 29.10 -2.24
N ALA A 194 12.63 30.35 -1.79
CA ALA A 194 13.80 31.22 -1.89
C ALA A 194 14.70 31.03 -0.66
N VAL A 195 15.88 30.44 -0.86
CA VAL A 195 16.86 30.17 0.18
C VAL A 195 17.94 31.25 0.16
N SER A 196 18.34 31.73 1.33
CA SER A 196 19.44 32.67 1.53
C SER A 196 20.30 32.22 2.69
N VAL A 197 21.60 32.50 2.62
CA VAL A 197 22.59 32.03 3.59
C VAL A 197 23.36 33.22 4.11
N ASP A 198 23.32 33.43 5.42
CA ASP A 198 23.93 34.58 6.11
C ASP A 198 23.57 35.93 5.45
N GLY A 199 22.34 36.03 4.93
CA GLY A 199 21.83 37.20 4.21
C GLY A 199 22.33 37.37 2.77
N GLY A 200 23.18 36.47 2.28
CA GLY A 200 23.62 36.40 0.88
C GLY A 200 22.61 35.74 -0.05
N GLU A 201 22.88 35.82 -1.36
CA GLU A 201 22.13 35.09 -2.38
C GLU A 201 22.30 33.58 -2.17
N GLY A 202 21.18 32.85 -2.13
CA GLY A 202 21.17 31.40 -2.12
C GLY A 202 20.44 30.84 -3.33
N ARG A 203 19.95 29.62 -3.21
CA ARG A 203 19.25 28.90 -4.28
C ARG A 203 17.74 29.14 -4.19
N THR A 204 17.08 29.16 -5.35
CA THR A 204 15.62 29.06 -5.42
C THR A 204 15.24 27.67 -5.90
N TYR A 205 14.25 27.07 -5.25
CA TYR A 205 13.59 25.86 -5.72
C TYR A 205 12.17 26.20 -6.17
N VAL A 206 11.73 25.62 -7.28
CA VAL A 206 10.38 25.84 -7.81
C VAL A 206 9.65 24.51 -7.91
N ALA A 207 8.50 24.42 -7.24
CA ALA A 207 7.62 23.27 -7.34
C ALA A 207 6.34 23.65 -8.08
N GLN A 208 5.87 22.73 -8.93
CA GLN A 208 4.52 22.77 -9.47
C GLN A 208 3.67 21.74 -8.73
N LEU A 209 2.41 22.10 -8.49
CA LEU A 209 1.44 21.29 -7.77
C LEU A 209 0.33 20.81 -8.70
N ALA A 210 0.00 19.53 -8.58
CA ALA A 210 -1.20 18.92 -9.13
C ALA A 210 -1.98 18.28 -7.99
N ASP A 211 -3.26 18.65 -7.84
CA ASP A 211 -4.14 18.15 -6.76
C ASP A 211 -3.54 18.30 -5.35
N GLY A 212 -2.82 19.40 -5.11
CA GLY A 212 -2.18 19.70 -3.82
C GLY A 212 -0.90 18.93 -3.53
N ARG A 213 -0.34 18.22 -4.52
CA ARG A 213 0.90 17.42 -4.40
C ARG A 213 1.92 17.90 -5.42
N PHE A 214 3.20 17.63 -5.20
CA PHE A 214 4.24 17.91 -6.18
C PHE A 214 3.94 17.19 -7.50
N SER A 215 3.81 17.91 -8.59
CA SER A 215 4.01 17.36 -9.94
C SER A 215 5.46 17.51 -10.36
N THR A 216 6.11 18.59 -9.92
CA THR A 216 7.55 18.80 -10.08
C THR A 216 8.16 19.47 -8.85
N LEU A 217 9.47 19.29 -8.67
CA LEU A 217 10.32 20.08 -7.79
C LEU A 217 11.67 20.28 -8.51
N ASP A 218 11.94 21.50 -8.96
CA ASP A 218 12.99 21.81 -9.94
C ASP A 218 12.87 20.92 -11.19
N ASP A 219 13.89 20.10 -11.45
CA ASP A 219 13.99 19.17 -12.57
C ASP A 219 13.47 17.77 -12.26
N MET A 220 12.99 17.54 -11.04
CA MET A 220 12.37 16.28 -10.64
C MET A 220 10.88 16.28 -10.99
N GLU A 221 10.44 15.23 -11.67
CA GLU A 221 9.04 14.93 -11.97
C GLU A 221 8.51 13.87 -11.01
N PHE A 222 7.27 14.06 -10.54
CA PHE A 222 6.60 13.21 -9.57
C PHE A 222 5.36 12.60 -10.23
N ALA A 223 5.19 11.29 -10.09
CA ALA A 223 4.02 10.58 -10.58
C ALA A 223 3.37 9.76 -9.47
N TYR A 224 2.06 9.60 -9.55
CA TYR A 224 1.25 8.94 -8.53
C TYR A 224 0.40 7.82 -9.13
N MET A 225 0.19 6.77 -8.35
CA MET A 225 -0.74 5.66 -8.65
C MET A 225 -1.60 5.45 -7.41
N ASP A 226 -2.93 5.50 -7.59
CA ASP A 226 -3.91 5.35 -6.50
C ASP A 226 -3.64 6.30 -5.30
N GLY A 227 -3.18 7.52 -5.58
CA GLY A 227 -2.88 8.54 -4.55
C GLY A 227 -1.49 8.46 -3.92
N ARG A 228 -0.73 7.39 -4.19
CA ARG A 228 0.61 7.13 -3.64
C ARG A 228 1.69 7.47 -4.65
N LEU A 229 2.85 7.92 -4.17
CA LEU A 229 3.97 8.37 -4.99
C LEU A 229 4.62 7.24 -5.80
N PHE A 230 4.23 7.02 -7.05
CA PHE A 230 4.68 5.89 -7.87
C PHE A 230 6.16 5.96 -8.29
N PHE A 231 6.59 7.10 -8.83
CA PHE A 231 8.00 7.33 -9.12
C PHE A 231 8.36 8.81 -8.99
N ILE A 232 9.66 9.04 -8.76
CA ILE A 232 10.33 10.32 -8.99
C ILE A 232 11.32 10.11 -10.11
N GLN A 233 11.39 11.05 -11.04
CA GLN A 233 12.33 11.03 -12.15
C GLN A 233 13.08 12.35 -12.20
N SER A 234 14.41 12.30 -12.17
CA SER A 234 15.27 13.41 -12.57
C SER A 234 15.81 13.14 -13.99
N PRO A 235 16.56 14.09 -14.60
CA PRO A 235 17.25 13.84 -15.86
C PRO A 235 18.25 12.68 -15.82
N GLU A 236 18.76 12.34 -14.63
CA GLU A 236 19.84 11.36 -14.43
C GLU A 236 19.37 10.02 -13.84
N GLN A 237 18.25 10.02 -13.10
CA GLN A 237 17.87 8.88 -12.28
C GLN A 237 16.34 8.74 -12.19
N ILE A 238 15.87 7.49 -12.13
CA ILE A 238 14.49 7.16 -11.77
C ILE A 238 14.50 6.42 -10.43
N TRP A 239 13.62 6.83 -9.52
CA TRP A 239 13.31 6.17 -8.26
C TRP A 239 11.88 5.64 -8.32
N SER A 240 11.72 4.33 -8.36
CA SER A 240 10.42 3.66 -8.35
C SER A 240 10.08 3.21 -6.95
N PHE A 241 8.89 3.56 -6.46
CA PHE A 241 8.46 3.28 -5.10
C PHE A 241 7.49 2.09 -5.09
N SER A 242 7.54 1.29 -4.02
CA SER A 242 6.60 0.20 -3.78
C SER A 242 6.01 0.27 -2.38
N TRP A 243 4.80 -0.24 -2.21
CA TRP A 243 4.09 -0.28 -0.93
C TRP A 243 3.68 -1.70 -0.59
N ASN A 244 3.48 -1.96 0.70
CA ASN A 244 2.79 -3.15 1.17
C ASN A 244 1.27 -2.93 1.24
N ASP A 245 0.54 -4.02 1.52
CA ASP A 245 -0.93 -4.01 1.58
C ASP A 245 -1.48 -3.10 2.68
N ALA A 246 -0.69 -2.85 3.73
CA ALA A 246 -1.03 -1.91 4.81
C ALA A 246 -0.85 -0.42 4.43
N GLY A 247 -0.38 -0.14 3.21
CA GLY A 247 -0.16 1.22 2.72
C GLY A 247 1.13 1.89 3.18
N ASN A 248 2.09 1.11 3.65
CA ASN A 248 3.42 1.60 4.02
C ASN A 248 4.39 1.39 2.87
N ILE A 249 5.31 2.35 2.67
CA ILE A 249 6.41 2.18 1.72
C ILE A 249 7.23 0.95 2.10
N ARG A 250 7.57 0.14 1.10
CA ARG A 250 8.31 -1.10 1.22
C ARG A 250 9.70 -0.98 0.62
N SER A 251 9.81 -0.41 -0.57
CA SER A 251 11.11 -0.21 -1.21
C SER A 251 11.13 0.97 -2.16
N ILE A 252 12.33 1.47 -2.43
CA ILE A 252 12.66 2.34 -3.55
C ILE A 252 13.67 1.60 -4.40
N VAL A 253 13.42 1.50 -5.70
CA VAL A 253 14.31 0.90 -6.68
C VAL A 253 14.84 2.00 -7.58
N ARG A 254 16.16 2.14 -7.64
CA ARG A 254 16.85 3.02 -8.58
C ARG A 254 16.96 2.34 -9.94
N GLN A 255 16.99 3.12 -11.02
CA GLN A 255 17.14 2.63 -12.40
C GLN A 255 18.28 1.61 -12.59
N GLU A 256 19.37 1.70 -11.83
CA GLU A 256 20.51 0.76 -11.89
C GLU A 256 20.31 -0.55 -11.11
N GLY A 257 19.14 -0.74 -10.50
CA GLY A 257 18.76 -1.93 -9.73
C GLY A 257 19.09 -1.86 -8.24
N GLU A 258 19.77 -0.79 -7.78
CA GLU A 258 19.97 -0.55 -6.34
C GLU A 258 18.61 -0.40 -5.65
N THR A 259 18.45 -1.11 -4.54
CA THR A 259 17.20 -1.15 -3.79
C THR A 259 17.43 -0.65 -2.37
N ILE A 260 16.57 0.28 -1.96
CA ILE A 260 16.43 0.72 -0.58
C ILE A 260 15.20 0.02 -0.02
N GLU A 261 15.35 -0.70 1.08
CA GLU A 261 14.26 -1.40 1.75
C GLU A 261 13.82 -0.67 3.02
N PHE A 262 12.50 -0.61 3.24
CA PHE A 262 11.88 0.08 4.36
C PHE A 262 11.13 -0.90 5.25
N VAL A 263 11.16 -0.62 6.55
CA VAL A 263 10.29 -1.27 7.54
C VAL A 263 9.56 -0.17 8.28
N ALA A 264 8.23 -0.26 8.29
CA ALA A 264 7.39 0.64 9.06
C ALA A 264 7.21 0.15 10.50
N SER A 265 7.03 1.10 11.42
CA SER A 265 6.67 0.89 12.81
C SER A 265 5.17 0.73 12.99
N GLU A 266 4.74 0.54 14.24
CA GLU A 266 3.32 0.62 14.62
C GLU A 266 2.89 2.08 14.89
N ALA A 267 3.85 3.01 15.05
CA ALA A 267 3.56 4.41 15.32
C ALA A 267 2.96 5.09 14.08
N VAL A 268 2.04 6.03 14.31
CA VAL A 268 1.32 6.76 13.27
C VAL A 268 1.89 8.17 13.16
N GLN A 269 1.84 8.74 11.97
CA GLN A 269 2.29 10.11 11.71
C GLN A 269 1.36 11.14 12.36
N THR A 270 1.93 12.20 12.92
CA THR A 270 1.19 13.33 13.52
C THR A 270 1.76 14.67 13.07
N GLY A 271 0.94 15.72 13.04
CA GLY A 271 1.35 17.09 12.70
C GLY A 271 1.16 17.48 11.23
N ASN A 272 1.59 18.70 10.87
CA ASN A 272 1.53 19.28 9.50
C ASN A 272 2.71 18.91 8.62
N LEU A 273 3.79 18.35 9.17
CA LEU A 273 4.88 17.83 8.35
C LEU A 273 4.82 16.31 8.34
N SER A 274 5.05 15.73 7.16
CA SER A 274 5.32 14.32 7.03
C SER A 274 6.69 14.00 7.64
N LEU A 275 6.70 13.45 8.86
CA LEU A 275 7.94 13.05 9.53
C LEU A 275 8.73 11.99 8.73
N ASN A 276 8.04 11.15 7.94
CA ASN A 276 8.70 10.22 7.04
C ASN A 276 9.42 10.97 5.91
N ALA A 277 8.75 11.92 5.24
CA ALA A 277 9.38 12.75 4.21
C ALA A 277 10.56 13.54 4.80
N MET A 278 10.37 14.12 5.98
CA MET A 278 11.42 14.85 6.69
C MET A 278 12.65 13.99 6.95
N CYS A 279 12.48 12.79 7.51
CA CYS A 279 13.58 11.87 7.79
C CYS A 279 14.31 11.43 6.51
N LEU A 280 13.60 11.23 5.40
CA LEU A 280 14.22 10.89 4.11
C LEU A 280 14.99 12.08 3.53
N MET A 281 14.39 13.27 3.54
CA MET A 281 15.02 14.48 3.00
C MET A 281 16.21 14.95 3.83
N CYS A 282 16.17 14.74 5.14
CA CYS A 282 17.23 15.16 6.08
C CYS A 282 18.15 14.00 6.49
N LEU A 283 18.09 12.86 5.79
CA LEU A 283 18.85 11.65 6.15
C LEU A 283 20.35 11.94 6.17
N GLU A 284 20.85 12.50 5.07
CA GLU A 284 22.23 12.95 4.87
C GLU A 284 22.32 14.47 4.66
N ASN A 285 21.18 15.15 4.50
CA ASN A 285 21.11 16.60 4.32
C ASN A 285 20.72 17.33 5.62
N GLY A 286 20.88 18.65 5.63
CA GLY A 286 20.49 19.51 6.75
C GLY A 286 18.98 19.74 6.84
N LEU A 287 18.55 20.23 8.01
CA LEU A 287 17.15 20.55 8.34
C LEU A 287 16.48 21.54 7.38
N GLU A 288 17.24 22.32 6.61
CA GLU A 288 16.67 23.21 5.58
C GLU A 288 15.77 22.48 4.58
N ASN A 289 15.97 21.17 4.38
CA ASN A 289 15.16 20.37 3.47
C ASN A 289 13.83 19.90 4.08
N ALA A 290 13.62 20.08 5.39
CA ALA A 290 12.36 19.74 6.04
C ALA A 290 11.17 20.59 5.55
N VAL A 291 11.42 21.75 4.93
CA VAL A 291 10.36 22.58 4.31
C VAL A 291 9.64 21.87 3.18
N PHE A 292 10.28 20.90 2.52
CA PHE A 292 9.65 20.10 1.47
C PHE A 292 8.77 19.00 2.03
N ALA A 293 8.80 18.75 3.35
CA ALA A 293 8.08 17.68 4.00
C ALA A 293 6.66 18.09 4.46
N GLU A 294 6.12 19.21 4.00
CA GLU A 294 4.73 19.57 4.30
C GLU A 294 3.78 18.42 3.89
N LYS A 295 2.89 18.08 4.80
CA LYS A 295 2.02 16.91 4.68
C LYS A 295 1.15 17.02 3.44
N GLY A 296 1.06 15.92 2.69
CA GLY A 296 0.32 15.86 1.44
C GLY A 296 1.15 16.20 0.19
N LEU A 297 2.23 17.00 0.30
CA LEU A 297 3.02 17.39 -0.89
C LEU A 297 3.62 16.19 -1.63
N TRP A 298 4.04 15.15 -0.90
CA TRP A 298 4.59 13.92 -1.48
C TRP A 298 3.52 12.86 -1.75
N GLY A 299 2.23 13.18 -1.59
CA GLY A 299 1.17 12.18 -1.47
C GLY A 299 1.36 11.27 -0.26
N ASP A 300 0.71 10.11 -0.29
CA ASP A 300 0.82 9.12 0.77
C ASP A 300 2.13 8.34 0.65
N ILE A 301 3.16 8.76 1.40
CA ILE A 301 4.44 8.03 1.47
C ILE A 301 4.24 6.73 2.26
N SER A 302 3.75 6.82 3.48
CA SER A 302 3.57 5.68 4.38
C SER A 302 2.61 6.06 5.51
N ARG A 303 1.65 5.19 5.80
CA ARG A 303 0.67 5.39 6.89
C ARG A 303 1.35 5.44 8.26
N ASN A 304 2.28 4.54 8.49
CA ASN A 304 3.06 4.43 9.71
C ASN A 304 4.44 5.06 9.55
N LEU A 305 5.02 5.46 10.68
CA LEU A 305 6.38 6.01 10.74
C LEU A 305 7.41 4.93 10.43
N LEU A 306 8.46 5.26 9.69
CA LEU A 306 9.53 4.35 9.31
C LEU A 306 10.38 3.94 10.52
N MET A 307 10.57 2.66 10.83
CA MET A 307 11.53 2.25 11.86
C MET A 307 12.92 1.94 11.31
N LYS A 308 13.01 1.54 10.03
CA LYS A 308 14.26 1.08 9.43
C LYS A 308 14.31 1.38 7.94
N LEU A 309 15.48 1.76 7.48
CA LEU A 309 15.89 1.83 6.08
C LEU A 309 17.15 0.99 5.90
N THR A 310 17.24 0.20 4.84
CA THR A 310 18.45 -0.56 4.47
C THR A 310 18.82 -0.25 3.02
N GLU A 311 20.04 0.19 2.79
CA GLU A 311 20.61 0.47 1.47
C GLU A 311 21.97 -0.22 1.35
N GLY A 312 22.04 -1.31 0.59
CA GLY A 312 23.27 -2.12 0.50
C GLY A 312 23.77 -2.57 1.87
N ASN A 313 24.92 -2.04 2.30
CA ASN A 313 25.53 -2.34 3.61
C ASN A 313 25.18 -1.33 4.70
N GLU A 314 24.31 -0.37 4.43
CA GLU A 314 23.96 0.72 5.32
C GLU A 314 22.57 0.49 5.93
N ILE A 315 22.46 0.73 7.23
CA ILE A 315 21.21 0.62 7.97
C ILE A 315 21.00 1.93 8.71
N TYR A 316 19.83 2.52 8.48
CA TYR A 316 19.31 3.60 9.30
C TYR A 316 18.16 3.06 10.15
N LEU A 317 18.14 3.42 11.43
CA LEU A 317 17.08 3.07 12.37
C LEU A 317 16.48 4.34 12.95
N PHE A 318 15.16 4.37 13.12
CA PHE A 318 14.45 5.48 13.72
C PHE A 318 13.63 4.97 14.90
N ASN A 319 13.75 5.66 16.02
CA ASN A 319 12.93 5.43 17.20
C ASN A 319 12.20 6.72 17.56
N TYR A 320 10.98 6.57 18.04
CA TYR A 320 10.07 7.69 18.24
C TYR A 320 9.68 7.78 19.72
N VAL A 321 9.65 9.01 20.22
CA VAL A 321 9.02 9.33 21.51
C VAL A 321 7.81 10.20 21.21
N ALA A 322 6.67 9.81 21.75
CA ALA A 322 5.43 10.56 21.65
C ALA A 322 5.03 11.12 23.03
N ASP A 323 4.31 12.23 23.03
CA ASP A 323 3.64 12.75 24.23
C ASP A 323 2.28 12.06 24.48
N ASP A 324 1.56 12.52 25.50
CA ASP A 324 0.26 11.97 25.89
C ASP A 324 -0.83 12.17 24.82
N ASP A 325 -0.64 13.13 23.90
CA ASP A 325 -1.52 13.39 22.75
C ASP A 325 -1.08 12.59 21.51
N LEU A 326 -0.14 11.64 21.68
CA LEU A 326 0.47 10.82 20.64
C LEU A 326 1.28 11.63 19.60
N ARG A 327 1.62 12.89 19.88
CA ARG A 327 2.47 13.70 19.01
C ARG A 327 3.91 13.27 19.17
N ILE A 328 4.60 13.03 18.06
CA ILE A 328 6.03 12.69 18.10
C ILE A 328 6.85 13.93 18.51
N THR A 329 7.44 13.89 19.69
CA THR A 329 8.27 14.96 20.26
C THR A 329 9.77 14.68 20.11
N GLN A 330 10.17 13.44 19.88
CA GLN A 330 11.56 13.10 19.61
C GLN A 330 11.69 12.01 18.54
N ILE A 331 12.68 12.17 17.66
CA ILE A 331 13.12 11.12 16.74
C ILE A 331 14.60 10.84 17.00
N LEU A 332 14.92 9.58 17.20
CA LEU A 332 16.28 9.11 17.43
C LEU A 332 16.71 8.26 16.23
N GLN A 333 17.61 8.83 15.43
CA GLN A 333 18.16 8.21 14.23
C GLN A 333 19.55 7.63 14.53
N TYR A 334 19.74 6.38 14.16
CA TYR A 334 21.04 5.71 14.19
C TYR A 334 21.43 5.30 12.77
N TYR A 335 22.71 5.45 12.47
CA TYR A 335 23.31 4.87 11.28
C TYR A 335 24.37 3.85 11.66
N ARG A 336 24.37 2.71 10.99
CA ARG A 336 25.40 1.68 11.13
C ARG A 336 25.55 0.87 9.85
N TYR A 337 26.70 0.23 9.70
CA TYR A 337 26.88 -0.80 8.68
C TYR A 337 26.24 -2.13 9.12
N VAL A 338 25.75 -2.93 8.17
CA VAL A 338 25.18 -4.28 8.39
C VAL A 338 26.14 -5.18 9.18
N ASN A 339 27.45 -5.03 8.94
CA ASN A 339 28.49 -5.82 9.59
C ASN A 339 28.98 -5.25 10.93
N SER A 340 28.36 -4.16 11.43
CA SER A 340 28.69 -3.51 12.69
C SER A 340 27.48 -3.45 13.61
N ASN A 341 27.68 -3.79 14.88
CA ASN A 341 26.67 -3.58 15.91
C ASN A 341 26.75 -2.20 16.58
N LEU A 342 27.84 -1.45 16.36
CA LEU A 342 28.04 -0.11 16.90
C LEU A 342 27.56 0.94 15.88
N PRO A 343 26.86 2.00 16.33
CA PRO A 343 26.49 3.11 15.46
C PRO A 343 27.74 3.85 15.00
N THR A 344 27.74 4.27 13.73
CA THR A 344 28.80 5.09 13.15
C THR A 344 28.52 6.57 13.39
N PHE A 345 27.25 6.99 13.37
CA PHE A 345 26.81 8.27 13.89
C PHE A 345 25.38 8.18 14.43
N GLN A 346 25.00 9.14 15.26
CA GLN A 346 23.65 9.29 15.78
C GLN A 346 23.17 10.72 15.54
N LYS A 347 21.87 10.85 15.25
CA LYS A 347 21.17 12.13 15.12
C LYS A 347 19.91 12.08 15.97
N THR A 348 19.67 13.10 16.77
CA THR A 348 18.40 13.28 17.48
C THR A 348 17.67 14.46 16.88
N TYR A 349 16.35 14.38 16.81
CA TYR A 349 15.46 15.48 16.47
C TYR A 349 14.54 15.71 17.66
N GLU A 350 14.47 16.93 18.16
CA GLU A 350 13.52 17.37 19.17
C GLU A 350 12.50 18.27 18.50
N ILE A 351 11.22 17.93 18.62
CA ILE A 351 10.11 18.56 17.89
C ILE A 351 9.22 19.29 18.88
N THR A 352 9.08 20.59 18.67
CA THR A 352 8.19 21.45 19.45
C THR A 352 6.96 21.81 18.63
N TYR A 353 5.79 21.71 19.25
CA TYR A 353 4.51 22.03 18.64
C TYR A 353 3.93 23.31 19.24
N SER A 354 3.20 24.06 18.41
CA SER A 354 2.26 25.10 18.84
C SER A 354 0.84 24.66 18.51
N ASP A 355 -0.11 25.01 19.38
CA ASP A 355 -1.52 24.74 19.12
C ASP A 355 -2.05 25.65 17.99
N ILE A 356 -2.99 25.13 17.21
CA ILE A 356 -3.71 25.88 16.17
C ILE A 356 -4.95 26.47 16.85
N GLU A 357 -5.04 27.81 16.88
CA GLU A 357 -6.13 28.58 17.52
C GLU A 357 -7.48 28.45 16.82
#